data_AF-A0AAD5SZ82-F1
#
_entry.id   AF-A0AAD5SZ82-F1
#
_cell.length_a   1.000
_cell.length_b   1.000
_cell.length_c   1.000
_cell.angle_alpha   90.00
_cell.angle_beta   90.00
_cell.angle_gamma   90.00
#
_symmetry.space_group_name_H-M   'P 1'
#
loop_
_entity.id
_entity.type
_entity.pdbx_description
1 polymer ?
#
loop_
_entity_poly.entity_id
_entity_poly.type
_entity_poly.pdbx_seq_one_letter_code
_entity_poly.pdbx_strand_id
1 'polypeptide(L)'
;MTAIGQHYLILPASFKLPKQQNKQRVTLKSSGPSFNWLGPNEFSAWESLIKIAEASAAAASDEAVVSNLRLAYDNFLAKFPLCFGYWKKYADAENKLDGPEKAEQIFERGVTAIHNSIDLWNHYLQFKVEKSDDAEA
;
A
#
# COMPACT_ATOMS: atom_id res chain seq x y z
N MET A 1 4.21 -15.35 48.43
CA MET A 1 2.85 -15.88 48.66
C MET A 1 1.88 -14.74 48.34
N THR A 2 1.39 -14.67 47.09
CA THR A 2 0.03 -15.10 46.65
C THR A 2 -1.02 -14.05 47.08
N ALA A 3 -1.94 -13.47 46.30
CA ALA A 3 -2.56 -13.72 45.00
C ALA A 3 -3.18 -12.38 44.51
N ILE A 4 -3.23 -12.10 43.20
CA ILE A 4 -4.39 -12.18 42.28
C ILE A 4 -5.60 -11.33 42.70
N GLY A 5 -6.06 -10.46 41.78
CA GLY A 5 -7.44 -9.96 41.78
C GLY A 5 -7.65 -8.70 40.97
N GLN A 6 -8.10 -8.83 39.72
CA GLN A 6 -8.68 -7.75 38.94
C GLN A 6 -9.86 -7.12 39.69
N HIS A 7 -10.03 -5.80 39.65
CA HIS A 7 -11.36 -5.17 39.65
C HIS A 7 -11.28 -3.68 39.23
N TYR A 8 -11.79 -3.39 38.03
CA TYR A 8 -12.45 -2.16 37.58
C TYR A 8 -11.89 -0.79 38.00
N LEU A 9 -11.12 -0.16 37.11
CA LEU A 9 -11.04 1.31 37.04
C LEU A 9 -12.14 1.85 36.12
N ILE A 10 -13.25 2.15 36.79
CA ILE A 10 -14.25 3.20 36.58
C ILE A 10 -13.88 4.22 35.48
N LEU A 11 -14.64 4.22 34.38
CA LEU A 11 -14.70 5.35 33.44
C LEU A 11 -15.49 6.51 34.08
N PRO A 12 -15.01 7.76 34.01
CA PRO A 12 -15.76 8.93 34.48
C PRO A 12 -16.97 9.23 33.59
N ALA A 13 -18.08 9.59 34.23
CA ALA A 13 -19.46 9.66 33.75
C ALA A 13 -19.79 10.78 32.71
N SER A 14 -18.88 11.15 31.81
CA SER A 14 -19.11 12.29 30.90
C SER A 14 -18.81 12.03 29.42
N PHE A 15 -18.57 10.78 28.98
CA PHE A 15 -18.37 10.50 27.57
C PHE A 15 -19.70 10.49 26.79
N LYS A 16 -20.12 11.66 26.33
CA LYS A 16 -21.25 11.84 25.41
C LYS A 16 -20.84 11.40 24.01
N LEU A 17 -21.44 10.29 23.56
CA LEU A 17 -21.48 9.91 22.14
C LEU A 17 -22.20 11.01 21.34
N PRO A 18 -21.56 11.63 20.32
CA PRO A 18 -22.26 12.54 19.43
C PRO A 18 -23.31 11.76 18.63
N LYS A 19 -24.56 12.22 18.77
CA LYS A 19 -25.75 11.66 18.14
C LYS A 19 -25.62 11.69 16.62
N GLN A 20 -25.94 10.55 16.02
CA GLN A 20 -26.32 10.41 14.62
C GLN A 20 -27.41 11.43 14.26
N GLN A 21 -27.04 12.53 13.63
CA GLN A 21 -27.95 13.35 12.81
C GLN A 21 -27.13 13.97 11.70
N ASN A 22 -27.30 13.50 10.46
CA ASN A 22 -28.16 14.19 9.50
C ASN A 22 -28.02 13.51 8.12
N LYS A 23 -29.15 13.00 7.62
CA LYS A 23 -29.32 12.63 6.21
C LYS A 23 -29.25 13.90 5.36
N GLN A 24 -28.05 14.26 4.93
CA GLN A 24 -27.87 15.24 3.87
C GLN A 24 -27.10 14.53 2.76
N ARG A 25 -27.85 14.11 1.73
CA ARG A 25 -27.34 13.74 0.42
C ARG A 25 -26.63 14.99 -0.11
N VAL A 26 -25.34 15.13 0.16
CA VAL A 26 -24.54 16.20 -0.40
C VAL A 26 -24.36 15.86 -1.88
N THR A 27 -25.26 16.34 -2.72
CA THR A 27 -25.04 16.37 -4.17
C THR A 27 -23.97 17.41 -4.44
N LEU A 28 -22.71 17.04 -4.24
CA LEU A 28 -21.58 17.80 -4.76
C LEU A 28 -21.52 17.54 -6.27
N LYS A 29 -22.19 18.40 -7.04
CA LYS A 29 -21.78 18.63 -8.43
C LYS A 29 -20.42 19.33 -8.36
N SER A 30 -19.33 18.58 -8.40
CA SER A 30 -18.00 19.12 -8.64
C SER A 30 -17.40 18.40 -9.83
N SER A 31 -17.21 19.14 -10.92
CA SER A 31 -16.43 18.73 -12.08
C SER A 31 -15.01 18.34 -11.62
N GLY A 32 -14.70 17.07 -11.78
CA GLY A 32 -13.42 16.42 -11.47
C GLY A 32 -13.63 14.92 -11.70
N PRO A 33 -12.60 14.14 -12.07
CA PRO A 33 -12.78 12.72 -12.36
C PRO A 33 -13.44 12.09 -11.14
N SER A 34 -14.66 11.58 -11.33
CA SER A 34 -15.50 11.07 -10.27
C SER A 34 -14.78 9.89 -9.63
N PHE A 35 -14.05 10.17 -8.55
CA PHE A 35 -13.50 9.13 -7.70
C PHE A 35 -14.70 8.57 -6.93
N ASN A 36 -15.38 7.61 -7.56
CA ASN A 36 -16.50 6.90 -6.98
C ASN A 36 -15.92 5.99 -5.89
N TRP A 37 -15.84 6.48 -4.66
CA TRP A 37 -15.40 5.71 -3.49
C TRP A 37 -16.46 4.62 -3.19
N LEU A 38 -16.45 3.55 -3.98
CA LEU A 38 -17.23 2.34 -3.73
C LEU A 38 -16.58 1.51 -2.61
N GLY A 39 -16.35 2.11 -1.44
CA GLY A 39 -15.86 1.41 -0.25
C GLY A 39 -14.44 0.80 -0.35
N PRO A 40 -13.90 0.29 0.78
CA PRO A 40 -12.51 -0.19 0.89
C PRO A 40 -12.22 -1.54 0.22
N ASN A 41 -13.23 -2.17 -0.38
CA ASN A 41 -13.13 -3.50 -0.99
C ASN A 41 -13.14 -3.48 -2.52
N GLU A 42 -13.28 -2.30 -3.12
CA GLU A 42 -13.28 -2.15 -4.57
C GLU A 42 -11.87 -1.96 -5.10
N PHE A 43 -11.47 -2.86 -5.99
CA PHE A 43 -10.18 -2.83 -6.67
C PHE A 43 -9.94 -1.49 -7.39
N SER A 44 -11.00 -0.91 -7.96
CA SER A 44 -10.95 0.37 -8.68
C SER A 44 -10.52 1.55 -7.80
N ALA A 45 -10.93 1.57 -6.52
CA ALA A 45 -10.54 2.61 -5.57
C ALA A 45 -9.05 2.50 -5.24
N TRP A 46 -8.55 1.29 -5.04
CA TRP A 46 -7.13 1.04 -4.80
C TRP A 46 -6.26 1.37 -6.02
N GLU A 47 -6.69 0.98 -7.21
CA GLU A 47 -5.97 1.30 -8.45
C GLU A 47 -5.87 2.81 -8.64
N SER A 48 -6.95 3.56 -8.39
CA SER A 48 -6.91 5.01 -8.49
C SER A 48 -6.06 5.65 -7.39
N LEU A 49 -6.02 5.09 -6.18
CA LEU A 49 -5.16 5.56 -5.10
C LEU A 49 -3.68 5.37 -5.44
N ILE A 50 -3.31 4.19 -5.98
CA ILE A 50 -1.95 3.90 -6.44
C ILE A 50 -1.55 4.88 -7.55
N LYS A 51 -2.42 5.12 -8.55
CA LYS A 51 -2.14 6.08 -9.63
C LYS A 51 -1.85 7.48 -9.10
N ILE A 52 -2.61 7.94 -8.10
CA ILE A 52 -2.38 9.25 -7.48
C ILE A 52 -1.04 9.25 -6.73
N ALA A 53 -0.74 8.19 -5.97
CA ALA A 53 0.51 8.07 -5.24
C ALA A 53 1.72 8.05 -6.19
N GLU A 54 1.66 7.30 -7.29
CA GLU A 54 2.69 7.26 -8.33
C GLU A 54 2.87 8.63 -8.99
N ALA A 55 1.78 9.31 -9.33
CA ALA A 55 1.84 10.66 -9.90
C ALA A 55 2.48 11.65 -8.93
N SER A 56 2.20 11.54 -7.63
CA SER A 56 2.82 12.38 -6.62
C SER A 56 4.32 12.09 -6.46
N ALA A 57 4.72 10.81 -6.44
CA ALA A 57 6.12 10.40 -6.34
C ALA A 57 6.94 10.78 -7.57
N ALA A 58 6.31 10.84 -8.75
CA ALA A 58 6.94 11.34 -9.97
C ALA A 58 7.10 12.87 -9.99
N ALA A 59 6.20 13.60 -9.32
CA ALA A 59 6.24 15.07 -9.28
C ALA A 59 7.18 15.60 -8.19
N ALA A 60 7.29 14.90 -7.07
CA ALA A 60 8.14 15.28 -5.94
C ALA A 60 8.76 14.04 -5.29
N SER A 61 10.09 14.04 -5.19
CA SER A 61 10.87 13.01 -4.47
C SER A 61 11.00 13.32 -2.98
N ASP A 62 9.94 13.85 -2.36
CA ASP A 62 9.89 14.05 -0.91
C ASP A 62 9.71 12.71 -0.20
N GLU A 63 10.44 12.49 0.90
CA GLU A 63 10.34 11.25 1.71
C GLU A 63 8.89 10.95 2.14
N ALA A 64 8.12 11.98 2.46
CA ALA A 64 6.71 11.83 2.82
C ALA A 64 5.87 11.26 1.66
N VAL A 65 6.18 11.65 0.41
CA VAL A 65 5.49 11.18 -0.78
C VAL A 65 5.86 9.74 -1.11
N VAL A 66 7.16 9.40 -1.00
CA VAL A 66 7.64 8.02 -1.15
C VAL A 66 7.02 7.10 -0.09
N SER A 67 6.94 7.54 1.17
CA SER A 67 6.25 6.80 2.23
C SER A 67 4.77 6.56 1.92
N ASN A 68 4.08 7.54 1.34
CA ASN A 68 2.67 7.37 0.95
C ASN A 68 2.50 6.34 -0.17
N LEU A 69 3.42 6.31 -1.14
CA LEU A 69 3.46 5.31 -2.21
C LEU A 69 3.64 3.90 -1.64
N ARG A 70 4.59 3.73 -0.72
CA ARG A 70 4.86 2.45 -0.03
C ARG A 70 3.62 1.97 0.71
N LEU A 71 3.00 2.84 1.50
CA LEU A 71 1.77 2.53 2.24
C LEU A 71 0.60 2.17 1.32
N ALA A 72 0.46 2.84 0.18
CA ALA A 72 -0.57 2.53 -0.80
C ALA A 72 -0.40 1.10 -1.36
N TYR A 73 0.81 0.77 -1.79
CA TYR A 73 1.14 -0.55 -2.33
C TYR A 73 1.06 -1.65 -1.27
N ASP A 74 1.61 -1.43 -0.08
CA ASP A 74 1.58 -2.41 1.01
C ASP A 74 0.16 -2.76 1.42
N ASN A 75 -0.72 -1.77 1.59
CA ASN A 75 -2.11 -2.01 1.95
C ASN A 75 -2.90 -2.71 0.81
N PHE A 76 -2.63 -2.33 -0.43
CA PHE A 76 -3.25 -2.96 -1.60
C PHE A 76 -2.83 -4.42 -1.74
N LEU A 77 -1.53 -4.72 -1.66
CA LEU A 77 -0.98 -6.06 -1.81
C LEU A 77 -1.27 -6.95 -0.60
N ALA A 78 -1.43 -6.38 0.59
CA ALA A 78 -1.94 -7.11 1.75
C ALA A 78 -3.40 -7.58 1.54
N LYS A 79 -4.21 -6.80 0.84
CA LYS A 79 -5.60 -7.16 0.48
C LYS A 79 -5.67 -8.10 -0.73
N PHE A 80 -4.86 -7.85 -1.74
CA PHE A 80 -4.86 -8.56 -3.02
C PHE A 80 -3.48 -9.14 -3.34
N PRO A 81 -3.00 -10.12 -2.56
CA PRO A 81 -1.66 -10.65 -2.72
C PRO A 81 -1.46 -11.31 -4.09
N LEU A 82 -2.51 -11.85 -4.71
CA LEU A 82 -2.47 -12.56 -6.00
C LEU A 82 -2.19 -11.64 -7.21
N CYS A 83 -2.15 -10.31 -7.03
CA CYS A 83 -1.93 -9.35 -8.09
C CYS A 83 -0.44 -9.21 -8.44
N PHE A 84 0.16 -10.24 -9.04
CA PHE A 84 1.60 -10.28 -9.41
C PHE A 84 2.06 -9.08 -10.26
N GLY A 85 1.20 -8.58 -11.16
CA GLY A 85 1.54 -7.42 -11.99
C GLY A 85 1.79 -6.13 -11.17
N TYR A 86 1.18 -6.01 -9.98
CA TYR A 86 1.40 -4.88 -9.10
C TYR A 86 2.65 -5.02 -8.25
N TRP A 87 3.04 -6.26 -7.88
CA TRP A 87 4.35 -6.51 -7.25
C TRP A 87 5.50 -6.06 -8.15
N LYS A 88 5.43 -6.38 -9.46
CA LYS A 88 6.41 -5.92 -10.44
C LYS A 88 6.43 -4.38 -10.53
N LYS A 89 5.26 -3.75 -10.68
CA LYS A 89 5.17 -2.28 -10.75
C LYS A 89 5.74 -1.61 -9.50
N TYR A 90 5.49 -2.18 -8.33
CA TYR A 90 6.00 -1.65 -7.07
C TYR A 90 7.52 -1.73 -7.01
N ALA A 91 8.11 -2.87 -7.40
CA ALA A 91 9.56 -3.01 -7.48
C ALA A 91 10.18 -2.06 -8.52
N ASP A 92 9.57 -1.90 -9.69
CA ASP A 92 10.00 -0.94 -10.72
C ASP A 92 9.94 0.53 -10.22
N ALA A 93 8.96 0.86 -9.40
CA ALA A 93 8.83 2.20 -8.80
C ALA A 93 9.91 2.44 -7.74
N GLU A 94 10.14 1.49 -6.83
CA GLU A 94 11.22 1.57 -5.82
C GLU A 94 12.59 1.63 -6.48
N ASN A 95 12.83 0.86 -7.56
CA ASN A 95 14.09 0.90 -8.31
C ASN A 95 14.41 2.30 -8.86
N LYS A 96 13.39 3.09 -9.19
CA LYS A 96 13.56 4.47 -9.69
C LYS A 96 13.73 5.49 -8.57
N LEU A 97 13.20 5.22 -7.38
CA LEU A 97 13.18 6.13 -6.24
C LEU A 97 14.40 5.95 -5.32
N ASP A 98 14.62 4.72 -4.86
CA ASP A 98 15.64 4.35 -3.87
C ASP A 98 16.69 3.36 -4.43
N GLY A 99 16.55 2.96 -5.69
CA GLY A 99 17.50 2.09 -6.37
C GLY A 99 17.24 0.59 -6.17
N PRO A 100 18.15 -0.25 -6.66
CA PRO A 100 17.92 -1.68 -6.82
C PRO A 100 17.81 -2.45 -5.49
N GLU A 101 18.47 -1.99 -4.43
CA GLU A 101 18.40 -2.66 -3.11
C GLU A 101 16.98 -2.70 -2.56
N LYS A 102 16.22 -1.61 -2.71
CA LYS A 102 14.82 -1.56 -2.28
C LYS A 102 13.91 -2.38 -3.18
N ALA A 103 14.16 -2.36 -4.49
CA ALA A 103 13.43 -3.19 -5.43
C ALA A 103 13.59 -4.69 -5.12
N GLU A 104 14.79 -5.14 -4.74
CA GLU A 104 15.03 -6.53 -4.33
C GLU A 104 14.18 -6.93 -3.13
N GLN A 105 14.11 -6.08 -2.09
CA GLN A 105 13.25 -6.34 -0.92
C GLN A 105 11.78 -6.51 -1.31
N ILE A 106 11.28 -5.75 -2.30
CA ILE A 106 9.91 -5.89 -2.78
C ILE A 106 9.71 -7.19 -3.56
N PHE A 107 10.67 -7.58 -4.40
CA PHE A 107 10.60 -8.87 -5.10
C PHE A 107 10.61 -10.04 -4.12
N GLU A 108 11.49 -10.04 -3.12
CA GLU A 108 11.55 -11.09 -2.08
C GLU A 108 10.22 -11.23 -1.33
N ARG A 109 9.61 -10.10 -0.96
CA ARG A 109 8.27 -10.07 -0.34
C ARG A 109 7.20 -10.63 -1.29
N GLY A 110 7.26 -10.26 -2.57
CA GLY A 110 6.32 -10.71 -3.58
C GLY A 110 6.38 -12.22 -3.82
N VAL A 111 7.57 -12.80 -4.01
CA VAL A 111 7.74 -14.25 -4.21
C VAL A 111 7.39 -15.04 -2.95
N THR A 112 7.61 -14.46 -1.77
CA THR A 112 7.16 -15.06 -0.50
C THR A 112 5.64 -15.05 -0.39
N ALA A 113 4.98 -13.96 -0.83
CA ALA A 113 3.53 -13.85 -0.81
C ALA A 113 2.85 -14.74 -1.87
N ILE A 114 3.46 -14.90 -3.05
CA ILE A 114 2.94 -15.72 -4.15
C ILE A 114 4.00 -16.69 -4.68
N HIS A 115 4.31 -17.73 -3.91
CA HIS A 115 5.32 -18.72 -4.29
C HIS A 115 5.01 -19.45 -5.61
N ASN A 116 3.74 -19.52 -6.03
CA ASN A 116 3.30 -20.21 -7.25
C ASN A 116 3.34 -19.35 -8.53
N SER A 117 3.66 -18.06 -8.46
CA SER A 117 3.67 -17.18 -9.64
C SER A 117 4.99 -17.28 -10.40
N ILE A 118 5.02 -18.12 -11.43
CA ILE A 118 6.20 -18.29 -12.30
C ILE A 118 6.60 -16.95 -12.95
N ASP A 119 5.63 -16.13 -13.37
CA ASP A 119 5.89 -14.81 -13.96
C ASP A 119 6.63 -13.88 -13.01
N LEU A 120 6.28 -13.88 -11.71
CA LEU A 120 6.95 -13.05 -10.72
C LEU A 120 8.39 -13.52 -10.48
N TRP A 121 8.62 -14.83 -10.40
CA TRP A 121 9.95 -15.41 -10.32
C TRP A 121 10.81 -15.07 -11.55
N ASN A 122 10.24 -15.14 -12.75
CA ASN A 122 10.95 -14.74 -13.98
C ASN A 122 11.39 -13.28 -13.94
N HIS A 123 10.52 -12.37 -13.50
CA HIS A 123 10.87 -10.97 -13.35
C HIS A 123 11.96 -10.73 -12.28
N TYR A 124 11.89 -11.44 -11.15
CA TYR A 124 12.92 -11.34 -10.12
C TYR A 124 14.28 -11.86 -10.60
N LEU A 125 14.30 -13.03 -11.26
CA LEU A 125 15.53 -13.60 -11.82
C LEU A 125 16.13 -12.69 -12.88
N GLN A 126 15.31 -12.14 -13.79
CA GLN A 126 15.77 -11.18 -14.79
C GLN A 126 16.41 -9.95 -14.12
N PHE A 127 15.74 -9.39 -13.10
CA PHE A 127 16.27 -8.27 -12.33
C PHE A 127 17.63 -8.62 -11.68
N LYS A 128 17.79 -9.82 -11.12
CA LYS A 128 19.07 -10.26 -10.52
C LYS A 128 20.18 -10.40 -11.55
N VAL A 129 19.89 -10.95 -12.73
CA VAL A 129 20.88 -11.10 -13.82
C VAL A 129 21.34 -9.73 -14.31
N GLU A 130 20.40 -8.84 -14.60
CA GLU A 130 20.69 -7.47 -15.04
C GLU A 130 21.53 -6.69 -14.02
N LYS A 131 21.41 -7.00 -12.72
CA LYS A 131 22.16 -6.34 -11.65
C LYS A 131 23.45 -7.05 -11.24
N SER A 132 23.64 -8.32 -11.60
CA SER A 132 24.90 -9.03 -11.36
C SER A 132 25.96 -8.70 -12.42
N ASP A 133 25.56 -8.42 -13.66
CA ASP A 133 26.50 -8.16 -14.76
C ASP A 133 27.25 -6.81 -14.62
N ASP A 134 26.72 -5.86 -13.84
CA ASP A 134 27.39 -4.61 -13.48
C ASP A 134 28.49 -4.78 -12.40
N ALA A 135 28.61 -5.95 -11.76
CA ALA A 135 29.57 -6.19 -10.66
C ALA A 135 30.95 -6.70 -11.14
N GLU A 136 31.13 -6.94 -12.45
CA GLU A 136 32.34 -7.50 -13.07
C GLU A 136 33.03 -6.54 -14.08
N ALA A 137 32.92 -5.21 -13.88
CA ALA A 137 33.56 -4.20 -14.73
C ALA A 137 34.43 -3.20 -13.94
#